data_AF-A0A6P4J7D6-F1
#
_entry.id   AF-A0A6P4J7D6-F1
#
_cell.length_a   1.000
_cell.length_b   1.000
_cell.length_c   1.000
_cell.angle_alpha   90.00
_cell.angle_beta   90.00
_cell.angle_gamma   90.00
#
_symmetry.space_group_name_H-M   'P 1'
#
loop_
_entity.id
_entity.type
_entity.pdbx_description
1 polymer ?
#
loop_
_entity_poly.entity_id
_entity_poly.type
_entity_poly.pdbx_seq_one_letter_code
_entity_poly.pdbx_strand_id
1 'polypeptide(L)'
;MSSALTNLLQSLRIVPFGSKAMVASSEKERLKVTDLPEISLEEVAQHDSFDDCWVVIYDRVYDVTHFLRDHPGGDDVIMDHAGRDATIAFHGTGHSRDAVELMRDFLIGELPVKQHIFRTGQNKVLSSGIPE
;
A
#
# COMPACT_ATOMS: atom_id res chain seq x y z
N MET A 1 63.73 13.52 30.66
CA MET A 1 62.38 14.00 30.28
C MET A 1 61.39 13.51 31.32
N SER A 2 60.42 14.34 31.72
CA SER A 2 59.80 14.29 33.05
C SER A 2 58.81 13.13 33.28
N SER A 3 58.68 12.77 34.56
CA SER A 3 57.68 11.88 35.16
C SER A 3 56.42 12.65 35.63
N ALA A 4 55.49 11.91 36.26
CA ALA A 4 54.18 12.28 36.83
C ALA A 4 53.04 12.43 35.80
N LEU A 5 51.88 11.75 35.86
CA LEU A 5 51.02 11.25 36.97
C LEU A 5 50.41 12.35 37.87
N THR A 6 49.34 12.96 37.36
CA THR A 6 48.17 13.58 38.05
C THR A 6 47.09 13.74 36.96
N ASN A 7 45.78 13.74 37.22
CA ASN A 7 45.08 14.08 38.46
C ASN A 7 43.77 13.29 38.66
N LEU A 8 43.33 13.20 39.92
CA LEU A 8 42.12 12.51 40.39
C LEU A 8 41.05 13.53 40.80
N LEU A 9 39.84 13.43 40.24
CA LEU A 9 38.61 14.14 40.69
C LEU A 9 37.44 13.15 40.56
N GLN A 10 37.14 12.33 41.56
CA GLN A 10 36.53 12.60 42.87
C GLN A 10 35.00 12.83 42.85
N SER A 11 34.27 11.70 42.80
CA SER A 11 33.05 11.34 43.56
C SER A 11 31.82 12.28 43.68
N LEU A 12 30.70 11.81 43.10
CA LEU A 12 29.32 11.69 43.63
C LEU A 12 28.69 12.75 44.57
N ARG A 13 27.46 13.19 44.22
CA ARG A 13 26.22 13.38 45.04
C ARG A 13 25.05 13.94 44.17
N ILE A 14 23.73 13.71 44.38
CA ILE A 14 23.01 12.59 45.04
C ILE A 14 21.49 12.56 44.64
N VAL A 15 21.01 11.45 44.04
CA VAL A 15 19.57 10.99 43.91
C VAL A 15 18.49 11.97 43.32
N PRO A 16 17.18 11.62 43.25
CA PRO A 16 16.60 10.77 42.19
C PRO A 16 15.33 11.36 41.50
N PHE A 17 14.89 10.80 40.37
CA PHE A 17 13.54 11.11 39.84
C PHE A 17 12.78 9.91 39.24
N GLY A 18 11.68 9.54 39.91
CA GLY A 18 10.37 9.27 39.29
C GLY A 18 10.20 8.20 38.20
N SER A 19 9.91 6.97 38.62
CA SER A 19 8.75 6.16 38.19
C SER A 19 8.15 6.26 36.76
N LYS A 20 8.51 5.28 35.91
CA LYS A 20 7.63 4.37 35.15
C LYS A 20 6.38 4.90 34.38
N ALA A 21 6.51 4.99 33.05
CA ALA A 21 5.51 4.61 32.03
C ALA A 21 6.29 4.20 30.76
N MET A 22 6.18 2.99 30.17
CA MET A 22 5.05 2.33 29.50
C MET A 22 4.62 2.99 28.18
N VAL A 23 4.57 2.18 27.11
CA VAL A 23 4.11 2.45 25.72
C VAL A 23 4.88 3.57 24.95
N ALA A 24 5.07 3.53 23.63
CA ALA A 24 4.50 2.63 22.63
C ALA A 24 5.46 2.21 21.49
N SER A 25 5.06 1.12 20.85
CA SER A 25 5.55 0.45 19.66
C SER A 25 6.13 1.33 18.55
N SER A 26 7.35 0.98 18.12
CA SER A 26 7.74 0.75 16.72
C SER A 26 6.82 1.36 15.65
N GLU A 27 7.08 2.62 15.29
CA GLU A 27 6.63 3.21 14.03
C GLU A 27 7.35 2.55 12.85
N LYS A 28 6.93 1.34 12.46
CA LYS A 28 7.39 0.73 11.21
C LYS A 28 6.61 1.37 10.07
N GLU A 29 7.32 2.20 9.31
CA GLU A 29 6.87 3.01 8.17
C GLU A 29 5.64 2.47 7.45
N ARG A 30 4.48 3.05 7.81
CA ARG A 30 3.25 2.94 7.01
C ARG A 30 3.33 4.05 5.96
N LEU A 31 3.61 3.68 4.71
CA LEU A 31 3.54 4.57 3.56
C LEU A 31 2.21 5.33 3.59
N LYS A 32 2.27 6.66 3.42
CA LYS A 32 1.07 7.49 3.39
C LYS A 32 0.36 7.25 2.06
N VAL A 33 -0.95 7.01 2.12
CA VAL A 33 -1.84 6.80 0.97
C VAL A 33 -2.14 8.15 0.26
N THR A 34 -1.14 9.03 0.14
CA THR A 34 -1.30 10.42 -0.33
C THR A 34 -0.47 10.76 -1.55
N ASP A 35 0.43 9.87 -1.96
CA ASP A 35 1.47 10.14 -2.96
C ASP A 35 1.35 9.19 -4.18
N LEU A 36 0.19 8.53 -4.35
CA LEU A 36 -0.13 7.77 -5.56
C LEU A 36 -0.45 8.74 -6.71
N PRO A 37 0.00 8.49 -7.96
CA PRO A 37 -0.37 9.32 -9.10
C PRO A 37 -1.87 9.15 -9.42
N GLU A 38 -2.51 10.26 -9.82
CA GLU A 38 -3.84 10.22 -10.41
C GLU A 38 -3.74 9.73 -11.87
N ILE A 39 -4.38 8.60 -12.19
CA ILE A 39 -4.43 7.99 -13.53
C ILE A 39 -5.89 7.95 -13.96
N SER A 40 -6.23 8.54 -15.11
CA SER A 40 -7.65 8.67 -15.49
C SER A 40 -8.20 7.41 -16.17
N LEU A 41 -9.52 7.21 -16.12
CA LEU A 41 -10.17 6.08 -16.81
C LEU A 41 -9.87 6.04 -18.32
N GLU A 42 -9.70 7.20 -18.95
CA GLU A 42 -9.34 7.34 -20.35
C GLU A 42 -7.90 6.90 -20.65
N GLU A 43 -7.00 7.07 -19.67
CA GLU A 43 -5.61 6.57 -19.72
C GLU A 43 -5.58 5.06 -19.50
N VAL A 44 -6.24 4.55 -18.44
CA VAL A 44 -6.36 3.09 -18.20
C VAL A 44 -6.90 2.36 -19.44
N ALA A 45 -7.88 2.95 -20.14
CA ALA A 45 -8.45 2.38 -21.36
C ALA A 45 -7.49 2.25 -22.56
N GLN A 46 -6.25 2.75 -22.48
CA GLN A 46 -5.20 2.48 -23.48
C GLN A 46 -4.41 1.19 -23.21
N HIS A 47 -4.51 0.65 -21.98
CA HIS A 47 -3.77 -0.52 -21.50
C HIS A 47 -4.69 -1.75 -21.47
N ASP A 48 -5.19 -2.15 -22.65
CA ASP A 48 -6.19 -3.21 -22.84
C ASP A 48 -5.66 -4.50 -23.51
N SER A 49 -4.33 -4.68 -23.54
CA SER A 49 -3.66 -5.73 -24.33
C SER A 49 -2.86 -6.72 -23.48
N PHE A 50 -2.55 -7.90 -24.01
CA PHE A 50 -1.86 -8.96 -23.24
C PHE A 50 -0.46 -8.54 -22.73
N ASP A 51 0.27 -7.74 -23.50
CA ASP A 51 1.60 -7.26 -23.15
C ASP A 51 1.59 -5.86 -22.50
N ASP A 52 0.39 -5.31 -22.24
CA ASP A 52 0.14 -4.02 -21.59
C ASP A 52 -1.31 -3.96 -21.07
N CYS A 53 -1.54 -4.48 -19.85
CA CYS A 53 -2.87 -4.72 -19.26
C CYS A 53 -3.00 -4.07 -17.88
N TRP A 54 -3.81 -3.01 -17.80
CA TRP A 54 -4.19 -2.38 -16.53
C TRP A 54 -5.64 -2.63 -16.18
N VAL A 55 -5.95 -2.66 -14.88
CA VAL A 55 -7.32 -2.80 -14.35
C VAL A 55 -7.57 -1.82 -13.21
N VAL A 56 -8.82 -1.34 -13.09
CA VAL A 56 -9.27 -0.60 -11.90
C VAL A 56 -9.96 -1.56 -10.93
N ILE A 57 -9.54 -1.53 -9.67
CA ILE A 57 -10.19 -2.26 -8.58
C ILE A 57 -10.35 -1.32 -7.38
N TYR A 58 -11.60 -0.98 -7.05
CA TYR A 58 -12.00 0.00 -6.01
C TYR A 58 -11.31 1.38 -6.14
N ASP A 59 -11.39 1.95 -7.34
CA ASP A 59 -10.80 3.24 -7.74
C ASP A 59 -9.27 3.32 -7.64
N ARG A 60 -8.58 2.19 -7.46
CA ARG A 60 -7.13 2.07 -7.59
C ARG A 60 -6.78 1.41 -8.91
N VAL A 61 -5.68 1.84 -9.52
CA VAL A 61 -5.20 1.37 -10.82
C VAL A 61 -4.04 0.40 -10.60
N TYR A 62 -4.11 -0.77 -11.23
CA TYR A 62 -3.14 -1.84 -11.09
C TYR A 62 -2.59 -2.25 -12.47
N ASP A 63 -1.26 -2.34 -12.58
CA ASP A 63 -0.60 -2.96 -13.73
C ASP A 63 -0.45 -4.46 -13.46
N VAL A 64 -1.27 -5.26 -14.15
CA VAL A 64 -1.31 -6.71 -13.98
C VAL A 64 -0.66 -7.45 -15.16
N THR A 65 0.01 -6.74 -16.06
CA THR A 65 0.64 -7.27 -17.29
C THR A 65 1.50 -8.50 -17.02
N HIS A 66 2.38 -8.44 -16.03
CA HIS A 66 3.24 -9.56 -15.66
C HIS A 66 2.52 -10.65 -14.85
N PHE A 67 1.39 -10.33 -14.22
CA PHE A 67 0.62 -11.25 -13.40
C PHE A 67 -0.37 -12.11 -14.19
N LEU A 68 -0.78 -11.69 -15.39
CA LEU A 68 -1.75 -12.42 -16.24
C LEU A 68 -1.50 -13.93 -16.28
N ARG A 69 -0.26 -14.34 -16.58
CA ARG A 69 0.14 -15.75 -16.71
C ARG A 69 0.20 -16.52 -15.39
N ASP A 70 0.38 -15.81 -14.28
CA ASP A 70 0.48 -16.38 -12.93
C ASP A 70 -0.85 -16.34 -12.17
N HIS A 71 -1.89 -15.72 -12.75
CA HIS A 71 -3.21 -15.62 -12.14
C HIS A 71 -3.89 -16.99 -12.01
N PRO A 72 -4.21 -17.47 -10.78
CA PRO A 72 -4.79 -18.81 -10.60
C PRO A 72 -6.18 -19.02 -11.21
N GLY A 73 -6.89 -17.94 -11.57
CA GLY A 73 -8.16 -17.99 -12.30
C GLY A 73 -8.03 -18.06 -13.83
N GLY A 74 -6.80 -18.00 -14.37
CA GLY A 74 -6.50 -17.85 -15.80
C GLY A 74 -6.27 -16.39 -16.21
N ASP A 75 -5.55 -16.19 -17.30
CA ASP A 75 -5.32 -14.89 -17.93
C ASP A 75 -6.61 -14.34 -18.58
N ASP A 76 -7.37 -15.20 -19.26
CA ASP A 76 -8.64 -14.85 -19.93
C ASP A 76 -9.60 -14.01 -19.05
N VAL A 77 -9.76 -14.36 -17.78
CA VAL A 77 -10.72 -13.68 -16.87
C VAL A 77 -10.26 -12.29 -16.42
N ILE A 78 -8.96 -11.98 -16.54
CA ILE A 78 -8.45 -10.61 -16.37
C ILE A 78 -8.59 -9.86 -17.71
N MET A 79 -8.30 -10.52 -18.83
CA MET A 79 -8.38 -9.91 -20.16
C MET A 79 -9.79 -9.43 -20.55
N ASP A 80 -10.85 -10.08 -20.07
CA ASP A 80 -12.25 -9.59 -20.20
C ASP A 80 -12.45 -8.17 -19.61
N HIS A 81 -11.60 -7.78 -18.67
CA HIS A 81 -11.60 -6.50 -17.95
C HIS A 81 -10.37 -5.62 -18.23
N ALA A 82 -9.50 -5.98 -19.17
CA ALA A 82 -8.34 -5.17 -19.53
C ALA A 82 -8.77 -3.75 -19.96
N GLY A 83 -8.05 -2.74 -19.46
CA GLY A 83 -8.34 -1.32 -19.65
C GLY A 83 -9.62 -0.81 -18.97
N ARG A 84 -10.19 -1.54 -17.99
CA ARG A 84 -11.52 -1.26 -17.40
C ARG A 84 -11.56 -1.44 -15.89
N ASP A 85 -12.70 -1.08 -15.29
CA ASP A 85 -13.03 -1.48 -13.93
C ASP A 85 -13.39 -2.99 -13.86
N ALA A 86 -12.67 -3.69 -13.00
CA ALA A 86 -12.83 -5.10 -12.68
C ALA A 86 -13.44 -5.30 -11.28
N THR A 87 -13.83 -4.22 -10.58
CA THR A 87 -14.17 -4.24 -9.15
C THR A 87 -15.29 -5.23 -8.82
N ILE A 88 -16.34 -5.27 -9.64
CA ILE A 88 -17.49 -6.17 -9.42
C ILE A 88 -17.10 -7.65 -9.64
N ALA A 89 -16.29 -7.93 -10.67
CA ALA A 89 -15.79 -9.28 -10.92
C ALA A 89 -14.83 -9.74 -9.82
N PHE A 90 -13.88 -8.88 -9.45
CA PHE A 90 -12.92 -9.13 -8.37
C PHE A 90 -13.61 -9.40 -7.03
N HIS A 91 -14.63 -8.61 -6.68
CA HIS A 91 -15.43 -8.79 -5.47
C HIS A 91 -16.26 -10.07 -5.51
N GLY A 92 -16.95 -10.31 -6.64
CA GLY A 92 -17.86 -11.46 -6.81
C GLY A 92 -17.16 -12.82 -6.76
N THR A 93 -15.91 -12.91 -7.20
CA THR A 93 -15.08 -14.12 -7.13
C THR A 93 -14.68 -14.49 -5.69
N GLY A 94 -14.59 -13.52 -4.78
CA GLY A 94 -14.26 -13.79 -3.37
C GLY A 94 -12.80 -14.20 -3.13
N HIS A 95 -11.86 -13.43 -3.68
CA HIS A 95 -10.42 -13.62 -3.51
C HIS A 95 -9.98 -13.77 -2.04
N SER A 96 -8.97 -14.61 -1.79
CA SER A 96 -8.40 -14.81 -0.45
C SER A 96 -7.71 -13.54 0.06
N ARG A 97 -7.50 -13.42 1.38
CA ARG A 97 -6.77 -12.28 1.96
C ARG A 97 -5.37 -12.15 1.37
N ASP A 98 -4.69 -13.27 1.15
CA ASP A 98 -3.32 -13.29 0.63
C ASP A 98 -3.28 -12.82 -0.84
N ALA A 99 -4.27 -13.20 -1.66
CA ALA A 99 -4.41 -12.71 -3.03
C ALA A 99 -4.78 -11.22 -3.08
N VAL A 100 -5.63 -10.78 -2.16
CA VAL A 100 -5.99 -9.37 -1.95
C VAL A 100 -4.76 -8.56 -1.53
N GLU A 101 -3.90 -9.08 -0.65
CA GLU A 101 -2.65 -8.43 -0.24
C GLU A 101 -1.61 -8.37 -1.36
N LEU A 102 -1.49 -9.42 -2.18
CA LEU A 102 -0.60 -9.48 -3.35
C LEU A 102 -0.86 -8.36 -4.36
N MET A 103 -2.11 -7.90 -4.49
CA MET A 103 -2.45 -6.76 -5.37
C MET A 103 -1.64 -5.49 -5.09
N ARG A 104 -1.13 -5.31 -3.86
CA ARG A 104 -0.30 -4.14 -3.51
C ARG A 104 0.94 -4.01 -4.39
N ASP A 105 1.51 -5.14 -4.81
CA ASP A 105 2.75 -5.15 -5.60
C ASP A 105 2.52 -4.68 -7.05
N PHE A 106 1.25 -4.65 -7.49
CA PHE A 106 0.80 -4.20 -8.81
C PHE A 106 0.20 -2.79 -8.80
N LEU A 107 0.10 -2.14 -7.64
CA LEU A 107 -0.56 -0.83 -7.49
C LEU A 107 0.29 0.28 -8.11
N ILE A 108 -0.20 0.91 -9.17
CA ILE A 108 0.49 2.00 -9.87
C ILE A 108 -0.10 3.39 -9.60
N GLY A 109 -1.38 3.50 -9.23
CA GLY A 109 -2.05 4.79 -9.00
C GLY A 109 -3.46 4.68 -8.45
N GLU A 110 -4.17 5.82 -8.41
CA GLU A 110 -5.61 5.87 -8.13
C GLU A 110 -6.35 6.76 -9.14
N LEU A 111 -7.65 6.54 -9.29
CA LEU A 111 -8.46 7.39 -10.17
C LEU A 111 -8.54 8.82 -9.59
N PRO A 112 -8.66 9.86 -10.44
CA PRO A 112 -9.03 11.19 -9.99
C PRO A 112 -10.33 11.16 -9.18
N VAL A 113 -10.45 11.98 -8.13
CA VAL A 113 -11.64 12.01 -7.23
C VAL A 113 -12.97 12.20 -7.99
N LYS A 114 -12.94 12.91 -9.13
CA LYS A 114 -14.07 13.13 -10.05
C LYS A 114 -14.56 11.86 -10.78
N GLN A 115 -13.73 10.81 -10.83
CA GLN A 115 -13.95 9.52 -11.49
C GLN A 115 -14.09 8.36 -10.48
N HIS A 116 -14.00 8.61 -9.17
CA HIS A 116 -14.28 7.61 -8.14
C HIS A 116 -15.72 7.07 -8.26
N ILE A 117 -15.83 5.75 -8.31
CA ILE A 117 -17.09 4.99 -8.34
C ILE A 117 -17.43 4.49 -6.93
N PHE A 118 -16.43 4.05 -6.15
CA PHE A 118 -16.64 3.37 -4.86
C PHE A 118 -16.26 4.23 -3.64
N ARG A 119 -15.12 4.94 -3.68
CA ARG A 119 -14.54 5.76 -2.62
C ARG A 119 -15.08 7.19 -2.64
N THR A 120 -16.34 7.36 -2.23
CA THR A 120 -16.99 8.69 -2.18
C THR A 120 -16.79 9.38 -0.81
N GLY A 121 -16.06 10.51 -0.82
CA GLY A 121 -15.80 11.34 0.36
C GLY A 121 -14.79 10.74 1.36
N GLN A 122 -14.78 11.21 2.61
CA GLN A 122 -13.91 10.67 3.67
C GLN A 122 -14.32 9.25 4.15
N ASN A 123 -15.40 8.68 3.60
CA ASN A 123 -15.80 7.33 3.93
C ASN A 123 -14.93 6.32 3.17
N LYS A 124 -14.12 5.59 3.94
CA LYS A 124 -13.35 4.41 3.52
C LYS A 124 -14.31 3.26 3.20
N VAL A 125 -14.94 3.32 2.03
CA VAL A 125 -15.84 2.28 1.52
C VAL A 125 -15.04 0.99 1.35
N LEU A 126 -15.56 -0.09 1.95
CA LEU A 126 -14.97 -1.44 1.98
C LEU A 126 -13.60 -1.56 2.67
N SER A 127 -13.52 -1.04 3.90
CA SER A 127 -12.42 -1.26 4.85
C SER A 127 -12.15 -2.71 5.28
N SER A 128 -12.96 -3.67 4.80
CA SER A 128 -12.86 -5.11 5.08
C SER A 128 -12.86 -5.92 3.78
N GLY A 129 -11.72 -5.96 3.09
CA GLY A 129 -11.57 -6.73 1.84
C GLY A 129 -10.62 -6.12 0.81
N ILE A 130 -10.06 -4.94 1.09
CA ILE A 130 -9.08 -4.24 0.23
C ILE A 130 -7.92 -3.84 1.15
N PRO A 131 -6.65 -4.03 0.77
CA PRO A 131 -5.54 -3.61 1.60
C PRO A 131 -5.47 -2.08 1.59
N GLU A 132 -5.30 -1.46 2.77
CA GLU A 132 -4.86 -0.06 2.84
C GLU A 132 -3.53 0.13 2.11
#